data_AF-A0A2H5YG22-F1
#
_entry.id   AF-A0A2H5YG22-F1
#
_cell.length_a   1.000
_cell.length_b   1.000
_cell.length_c   1.000
_cell.angle_alpha   90.00
_cell.angle_beta   90.00
_cell.angle_gamma   90.00
#
_symmetry.space_group_name_H-M   'P 1'
#
loop_
_entity.id
_entity.type
_entity.pdbx_description
1 polymer ?
#
loop_
_entity_poly.entity_id
_entity_poly.type
_entity_poly.pdbx_seq_one_letter_code
_entity_poly.pdbx_strand_id
1 'polypeptide(L)'
;MASAAQQHAIARLREQLEKVPWLRGRGPVSYHYGQWVDSTHHVLVTLFGEDSPEARGFLDIVGTGANERGWGVPLAPDHQWGLRARLARAERYLQELLQRLGSQA
;
A
#
# COMPACT_ATOMS: atom_id res chain seq x y z
N MET A 1 6.20 -2.43 25.18
CA MET A 1 5.23 -1.36 24.86
C MET A 1 5.74 -0.61 23.64
N ALA A 2 4.94 -0.51 22.57
CA ALA A 2 5.31 0.23 21.37
C ALA A 2 5.47 1.73 21.67
N SER A 3 6.42 2.40 21.01
CA SER A 3 6.63 3.84 21.19
C SER A 3 5.43 4.65 20.67
N ALA A 4 5.25 5.88 21.17
CA ALA A 4 4.19 6.77 20.68
C ALA A 4 4.31 7.03 19.16
N ALA A 5 5.55 7.11 18.64
CA ALA A 5 5.81 7.22 17.21
C ALA A 5 5.34 5.97 16.44
N GLN A 6 5.58 4.78 16.98
CA GLN A 6 5.14 3.52 16.39
C GLN A 6 3.61 3.40 16.41
N GLN A 7 2.95 3.76 17.52
CA GLN A 7 1.49 3.80 17.61
C GLN A 7 0.87 4.77 16.59
N HIS A 8 1.47 5.96 16.42
CA HIS A 8 1.03 6.92 15.42
C HIS A 8 1.20 6.36 14.00
N ALA A 9 2.34 5.74 13.69
CA ALA A 9 2.58 5.14 12.38
C ALA A 9 1.62 3.96 12.10
N ILE A 10 1.26 3.15 13.11
CA ILE A 10 0.23 2.11 12.99
C ILE A 10 -1.13 2.73 12.65
N ALA A 11 -1.50 3.83 13.31
CA ALA A 11 -2.74 4.55 13.00
C ALA A 11 -2.73 5.08 11.56
N ARG A 12 -1.62 5.65 11.10
CA ARG A 12 -1.45 6.07 9.70
C ARG A 12 -1.58 4.90 8.72
N LEU A 13 -1.07 3.73 9.05
CA LEU A 13 -1.21 2.56 8.18
C LEU A 13 -2.69 2.14 8.04
N ARG A 14 -3.47 2.24 9.12
CA ARG A 14 -4.94 2.02 9.08
C ARG A 14 -5.64 3.05 8.19
N GLU A 15 -5.28 4.33 8.30
CA GLU A 15 -5.82 5.39 7.42
C GLU A 15 -5.52 5.11 5.94
N GLN A 16 -4.34 4.55 5.61
CA GLN A 16 -4.04 4.19 4.22
C GLN A 16 -4.88 3.02 3.72
N LEU A 17 -5.13 2.02 4.58
CA LEU A 17 -5.99 0.89 4.25
C LEU A 17 -7.44 1.33 3.95
N GLU A 18 -7.97 2.26 4.74
CA GLU A 18 -9.33 2.81 4.56
C GLU A 18 -9.55 3.56 3.24
N LYS A 19 -8.46 4.01 2.58
CA LYS A 19 -8.54 4.68 1.27
C LYS A 19 -8.72 3.72 0.09
N VAL A 20 -8.44 2.43 0.27
CA VAL A 20 -8.44 1.46 -0.83
C VAL A 20 -9.79 1.35 -1.55
N PRO A 21 -10.95 1.26 -0.86
CA PRO A 21 -12.25 1.23 -1.52
C PRO A 21 -12.50 2.44 -2.42
N TRP A 22 -12.10 3.63 -1.96
CA TRP A 22 -12.24 4.87 -2.73
C TRP A 22 -11.35 4.88 -3.98
N LEU A 23 -10.10 4.42 -3.86
CA LEU A 23 -9.17 4.31 -5.00
C LEU A 23 -9.70 3.36 -6.08
N ARG A 24 -10.34 2.26 -5.68
CA ARG A 24 -10.94 1.28 -6.59
C ARG A 24 -12.03 1.89 -7.49
N GLY A 25 -12.73 2.92 -7.01
CA GLY A 25 -13.78 3.63 -7.75
C GLY A 25 -13.28 4.62 -8.81
N ARG A 26 -11.98 4.95 -8.85
CA ARG A 26 -11.43 6.03 -9.69
C ARG A 26 -10.96 5.61 -11.09
N GLY A 27 -10.98 4.32 -11.43
CA GLY A 27 -10.51 3.83 -12.73
C GLY A 27 -8.97 3.64 -12.79
N PRO A 28 -8.45 3.10 -13.91
CA PRO A 28 -7.15 2.42 -13.96
C PRO A 28 -5.89 3.30 -13.88
N VAL A 29 -5.98 4.62 -14.09
CA VAL A 29 -4.84 5.53 -13.94
C VAL A 29 -5.30 6.77 -13.17
N SER A 30 -5.21 6.71 -11.84
CA SER A 30 -5.52 7.86 -11.00
C SER A 30 -4.22 8.37 -10.36
N TYR A 31 -3.95 9.68 -10.50
CA TYR A 31 -2.88 10.38 -9.79
C TYR A 31 -2.89 10.06 -8.28
N HIS A 32 -4.08 9.92 -7.71
CA HIS A 32 -4.28 9.53 -6.33
C HIS A 32 -3.73 8.14 -5.95
N TYR A 33 -3.67 7.19 -6.90
CA TYR A 33 -3.02 5.90 -6.65
C TYR A 33 -1.52 6.09 -6.40
N GLY A 34 -0.83 6.87 -7.23
CA GLY A 34 0.59 7.17 -7.05
C GLY A 34 0.87 7.82 -5.69
N GLN A 35 0.10 8.86 -5.35
CA GLN A 35 0.20 9.52 -4.04
C GLN A 35 -0.05 8.57 -2.87
N TRP A 36 -1.02 7.67 -3.00
CA TRP A 36 -1.32 6.67 -1.99
C TRP A 36 -0.19 5.65 -1.84
N VAL A 37 0.41 5.19 -2.94
CA VAL A 37 1.59 4.31 -2.89
C VAL A 37 2.73 4.99 -2.15
N ASP A 38 3.09 6.23 -2.52
CA ASP A 38 4.21 6.94 -1.90
C ASP A 38 3.96 7.17 -0.40
N SER A 39 2.75 7.59 -0.02
CA SER A 39 2.36 7.80 1.38
C SER A 39 2.39 6.50 2.18
N THR A 40 1.89 5.40 1.60
CA THR A 40 1.86 4.09 2.26
C THR A 40 3.26 3.53 2.44
N HIS A 41 4.10 3.61 1.40
CA HIS A 41 5.49 3.18 1.47
C HIS A 41 6.25 3.94 2.55
N HIS A 42 6.08 5.26 2.65
CA HIS A 42 6.72 6.05 3.71
C HIS A 42 6.32 5.60 5.12
N VAL A 43 5.04 5.25 5.34
CA VAL A 43 4.57 4.70 6.62
C VAL A 43 5.22 3.34 6.91
N LEU A 44 5.32 2.47 5.90
CA LEU A 44 5.97 1.16 6.04
C LEU A 44 7.47 1.30 6.38
N VAL A 45 8.19 2.19 5.69
CA VAL A 45 9.59 2.52 6.02
C VAL A 45 9.72 3.03 7.45
N THR A 46 8.79 3.87 7.91
CA THR A 46 8.78 4.36 9.29
C THR A 46 8.56 3.24 10.31
N LEU A 47 7.76 2.23 9.99
CA LEU A 47 7.43 1.13 10.90
C LEU A 47 8.50 0.02 10.92
N PHE A 48 9.07 -0.31 9.77
CA PHE A 48 9.87 -1.51 9.58
C PHE A 48 11.31 -1.23 9.12
N GLY A 49 11.61 -0.01 8.65
CA GLY A 49 12.88 0.37 8.04
C GLY A 49 12.86 0.35 6.52
N GLU A 50 13.80 1.07 5.90
CA GLU A 50 13.86 1.26 4.43
C GLU A 50 14.08 -0.06 3.67
N ASP A 51 15.01 -0.89 4.14
CA ASP A 51 15.33 -2.19 3.52
C ASP A 51 14.47 -3.35 4.04
N SER A 52 13.37 -3.05 4.72
CA SER A 52 12.51 -4.08 5.30
C SER A 52 11.82 -4.93 4.23
N PRO A 53 11.66 -6.25 4.46
CA PRO A 53 10.82 -7.09 3.64
C PRO A 53 9.39 -6.55 3.48
N GLU A 54 8.87 -5.85 4.50
CA GLU A 54 7.56 -5.21 4.50
C GLU A 54 7.46 -4.05 3.50
N ALA A 55 8.42 -3.12 3.50
CA ALA A 55 8.44 -2.00 2.57
C ALA A 55 8.66 -2.49 1.13
N ARG A 56 9.58 -3.44 0.94
CA ARG A 56 9.88 -4.02 -0.38
C ARG A 56 8.71 -4.83 -0.94
N GLY A 57 8.11 -5.71 -0.13
CA GLY A 57 6.99 -6.54 -0.54
C GLY A 57 5.77 -5.73 -0.95
N PHE A 58 5.54 -4.57 -0.32
CA PHE A 58 4.52 -3.64 -0.77
C PHE A 58 4.80 -3.10 -2.18
N LEU A 59 6.03 -2.66 -2.45
CA LEU A 59 6.44 -2.16 -3.77
C LEU A 59 6.33 -3.22 -4.86
N ASP A 60 6.66 -4.48 -4.56
CA ASP A 60 6.52 -5.61 -5.50
C ASP A 60 5.05 -5.83 -5.93
N ILE A 61 4.07 -5.45 -5.09
CA ILE A 61 2.65 -5.56 -5.41
C ILE A 61 2.18 -4.38 -6.28
N VAL A 62 2.57 -3.16 -5.90
CA VAL A 62 2.01 -1.92 -6.46
C VAL A 62 2.81 -1.35 -7.63
N GLY A 63 4.04 -1.81 -7.81
CA GLY A 63 5.01 -1.32 -8.79
C GLY A 63 5.79 -0.10 -8.28
N THR A 64 6.94 0.13 -8.92
CA THR A 64 7.89 1.21 -8.64
C THR A 64 7.96 2.23 -9.78
N GLY A 65 8.08 3.52 -9.44
CA GLY A 65 8.23 4.58 -10.45
C GLY A 65 7.01 4.78 -11.37
N ALA A 66 7.16 5.67 -12.36
CA ALA A 66 6.07 6.10 -13.24
C ALA A 66 5.69 5.08 -14.34
N ASN A 67 6.63 4.22 -14.75
CA ASN A 67 6.36 3.19 -15.75
C ASN A 67 5.47 2.09 -15.18
N GLU A 68 5.81 1.59 -13.99
CA GLU A 68 5.05 0.48 -13.41
C GLU A 68 3.73 0.96 -12.79
N ARG A 69 3.64 2.22 -12.32
CA ARG A 69 2.46 2.79 -11.64
C ARG A 69 1.57 3.69 -12.52
N GLY A 70 2.03 4.06 -13.71
CA GLY A 70 1.37 5.01 -14.60
C GLY A 70 1.06 4.41 -15.97
N TRP A 71 1.86 4.74 -16.98
CA TRP A 71 1.61 4.38 -18.38
C TRP A 71 1.60 2.87 -18.66
N GLY A 72 2.32 2.08 -17.86
CA GLY A 72 2.38 0.63 -18.00
C GLY A 72 1.27 -0.14 -17.30
N VAL A 73 0.30 0.53 -16.65
CA VAL A 73 -0.81 -0.15 -15.96
C VAL A 73 -1.85 -0.62 -16.98
N PRO A 74 -2.11 -1.94 -17.09
CA PRO A 74 -3.10 -2.46 -18.01
C PRO A 74 -4.49 -1.93 -17.67
N LEU A 75 -5.19 -1.40 -18.68
CA LEU A 75 -6.52 -0.81 -18.55
C LEU A 75 -7.65 -1.85 -18.48
N ALA A 76 -7.37 -3.09 -18.92
CA ALA A 76 -8.32 -4.19 -18.87
C ALA A 76 -8.74 -4.46 -17.41
N PRO A 77 -10.05 -4.39 -17.08
CA PRO A 77 -10.54 -4.42 -15.69
C PRO A 77 -10.08 -5.63 -14.87
N ASP A 78 -9.97 -6.79 -15.52
CA ASP A 78 -9.64 -8.07 -14.89
C ASP A 78 -8.18 -8.48 -15.09
N HIS A 79 -7.35 -7.58 -15.61
CA HIS A 79 -5.93 -7.87 -15.78
C HIS A 79 -5.24 -8.01 -14.41
N GLN A 80 -4.49 -9.09 -14.22
CA GLN A 80 -3.80 -9.40 -12.95
C GLN A 80 -2.85 -8.30 -12.45
N TRP A 81 -2.31 -7.51 -13.38
CA TRP A 81 -1.45 -6.34 -13.10
C TRP A 81 -2.15 -4.99 -13.24
N GLY A 82 -3.45 -4.99 -13.53
CA GLY A 82 -4.28 -3.79 -13.54
C GLY A 82 -4.51 -3.24 -12.12
N LEU A 83 -4.97 -1.99 -12.04
CA LEU A 83 -5.08 -1.26 -10.77
C LEU A 83 -5.95 -1.99 -9.72
N ARG A 84 -7.07 -2.57 -10.14
CA ARG A 84 -8.01 -3.27 -9.23
C ARG A 84 -7.34 -4.47 -8.56
N ALA A 85 -6.65 -5.30 -9.33
CA ALA A 85 -5.96 -6.48 -8.84
C ALA A 85 -4.78 -6.11 -7.92
N ARG A 86 -4.06 -5.03 -8.22
CA ARG A 86 -3.00 -4.51 -7.35
C ARG A 86 -3.56 -3.97 -6.04
N LEU A 87 -4.63 -3.18 -6.08
CA LEU A 87 -5.31 -2.67 -4.87
C LEU A 87 -5.83 -3.82 -4.00
N ALA A 88 -6.40 -4.87 -4.58
CA ALA A 88 -6.86 -6.04 -3.82
C ALA A 88 -5.70 -6.78 -3.12
N ARG A 89 -4.57 -6.98 -3.81
CA ARG A 89 -3.37 -7.59 -3.21
C ARG A 89 -2.78 -6.71 -2.12
N ALA A 90 -2.70 -5.40 -2.36
CA ALA A 90 -2.15 -4.46 -1.39
C ALA A 90 -3.04 -4.33 -0.15
N GLU A 91 -4.36 -4.29 -0.31
CA GLU A 91 -5.32 -4.30 0.81
C GLU A 91 -5.09 -5.49 1.74
N ARG A 92 -5.03 -6.69 1.17
CA ARG A 92 -4.76 -7.92 1.93
C ARG A 92 -3.40 -7.86 2.63
N TYR A 93 -2.37 -7.40 1.92
CA TYR A 93 -1.02 -7.28 2.48
C TYR A 93 -0.99 -6.34 3.70
N LEU A 94 -1.60 -5.16 3.60
CA LEU A 94 -1.68 -4.20 4.69
C LEU A 94 -2.50 -4.73 5.88
N GLN A 95 -3.58 -5.47 5.63
CA GLN A 95 -4.36 -6.14 6.68
C GLN A 95 -3.51 -7.17 7.44
N GLU A 96 -2.75 -8.01 6.72
CA GLU A 96 -1.85 -9.01 7.32
C GLU A 96 -0.76 -8.35 8.17
N LEU A 97 -0.17 -7.23 7.71
CA LEU A 97 0.81 -6.46 8.50
C LEU A 97 0.19 -5.87 9.78
N LEU A 98 -1.01 -5.28 9.68
CA LEU A 98 -1.71 -4.73 10.84
C LEU A 98 -2.09 -5.80 11.86
N GLN A 99 -2.48 -7.00 11.40
CA GLN A 99 -2.73 -8.14 12.27
C GLN A 99 -1.45 -8.57 13.01
N ARG A 100 -0.33 -8.74 12.29
CA ARG A 100 0.98 -9.07 12.88
C ARG A 100 1.40 -8.04 13.94
N LEU A 101 1.24 -6.76 13.66
CA LEU A 101 1.55 -5.67 14.60
C LEU A 101 0.64 -5.69 15.83
N GLY A 102 -0.64 -6.06 15.67
CA GLY A 102 -1.58 -6.20 16.77
C GLY A 102 -1.33 -7.42 17.67
N SER A 103 -0.79 -8.51 17.11
CA SER A 103 -0.41 -9.71 17.89
C SER A 103 0.91 -9.55 18.65
N GLN A 104 1.70 -8.52 18.35
CA GLN A 104 2.97 -8.21 19.02
C GLN A 104 2.84 -7.15 20.13
N ALA A 105 1.66 -6.52 20.24
CA ALA A 105 1.35 -5.50 21.24
C ALA A 105 0.86 -6.13 22.55
#